data_AF-A0A7W3R6W4-F1
#
_entry.id   AF-A0A7W3R6W4-F1
#
_cell.length_a   1.000
_cell.length_b   1.000
_cell.length_c   1.000
_cell.angle_alpha   90.00
_cell.angle_beta   90.00
_cell.angle_gamma   90.00
#
_symmetry.space_group_name_H-M   'P 1'
#
loop_
_entity.id
_entity.type
_entity.pdbx_description
1 polymer ?
#
loop_
_entity_poly.entity_id
_entity_poly.type
_entity_poly.pdbx_seq_one_letter_code
_entity_poly.pdbx_strand_id
1 'polypeptide(L)'
;MPAPTGYPDHPEHIATMRQAIAELRGEEDAPGAGLAVLGQLVDFAECRGLYFAGGAEANLWGFGTARIVLDEPGGGFWMRLFDLAEPAGLTDEQLYRVFLAELADQQEQGRDDDCPSVLYLKAHGARDLLVHHDFVMRLFATHSPWRAEFFANTQELMRHAMIRSGLGDALFGSSPTGFTVVATLRTDDDQPVKLSMPVLEFDPDNVPIVAAPFDDAEGERIPITHLADTWEVHRATDVARDFFGPTTDEAEATRRAFRGPVIA
;
A
#
# COMPACT_ATOMS: atom_id res chain seq x y z
N MET A 1 -7.38 -13.02 14.79
CA MET A 1 -5.95 -13.15 14.47
C MET A 1 -5.18 -12.69 15.71
N PRO A 2 -4.08 -13.35 16.11
CA PRO A 2 -3.24 -12.82 17.18
C PRO A 2 -2.71 -11.44 16.78
N ALA A 3 -2.61 -10.50 17.74
CA ALA A 3 -2.06 -9.18 17.49
C ALA A 3 -0.61 -9.31 16.99
N PRO A 4 -0.20 -8.59 15.92
CA PRO A 4 1.20 -8.56 15.54
C PRO A 4 2.05 -8.00 16.66
N THR A 5 3.30 -8.45 16.72
CA THR A 5 4.27 -8.07 17.76
C THR A 5 4.37 -6.56 17.91
N GLY A 6 4.04 -6.03 19.09
CA GLY A 6 4.13 -4.59 19.42
C GLY A 6 2.80 -3.89 19.70
N TYR A 7 1.66 -4.52 19.37
CA TYR A 7 0.33 -3.99 19.70
C TYR A 7 -0.24 -4.60 20.99
N PRO A 8 -1.01 -3.84 21.77
CA PRO A 8 -1.78 -4.38 22.90
C PRO A 8 -2.85 -5.37 22.41
N ASP A 9 -3.45 -6.13 23.33
CA ASP A 9 -4.66 -6.90 23.00
C ASP A 9 -5.78 -5.95 22.57
N HIS A 10 -6.40 -6.20 21.41
CA HIS A 10 -7.38 -5.27 20.82
C HIS A 10 -8.63 -5.09 21.70
N PRO A 11 -9.30 -6.15 22.19
CA PRO A 11 -10.39 -6.01 23.16
C PRO A 11 -10.00 -5.20 24.40
N GLU A 12 -8.83 -5.45 25.00
CA GLU A 12 -8.34 -4.70 26.16
C GLU A 12 -8.08 -3.22 25.83
N HIS A 13 -7.51 -2.94 24.66
CA HIS A 13 -7.28 -1.57 24.17
C HIS A 13 -8.59 -0.81 23.98
N ILE A 14 -9.58 -1.42 23.31
CA ILE A 14 -10.90 -0.82 23.11
C ILE A 14 -11.59 -0.59 24.46
N ALA A 15 -11.53 -1.55 25.39
CA ALA A 15 -12.09 -1.40 26.73
C ALA A 15 -11.46 -0.22 27.48
N THR A 16 -10.13 -0.08 27.40
CA THR A 16 -9.39 1.04 28.00
C THR A 16 -9.84 2.39 27.43
N MET A 17 -9.99 2.48 26.10
CA MET A 17 -10.45 3.71 25.45
C MET A 17 -11.90 4.06 25.83
N ARG A 18 -12.78 3.05 25.91
CA ARG A 18 -14.18 3.25 26.37
C ARG A 18 -14.23 3.72 27.83
N GLN A 19 -13.37 3.17 28.70
CA GLN A 19 -13.25 3.60 30.08
C GLN A 19 -12.78 5.06 30.18
N ALA A 20 -11.72 5.45 29.44
CA ALA A 20 -11.23 6.82 29.40
C ALA A 20 -12.31 7.82 28.96
N ILE A 21 -13.12 7.48 27.95
CA ILE A 21 -14.26 8.30 27.53
C ILE A 21 -15.30 8.41 28.65
N ALA A 22 -15.58 7.33 29.39
CA ALA A 22 -16.52 7.34 30.49
C ALA A 22 -16.04 8.21 31.67
N GLU A 23 -14.73 8.17 31.98
CA GLU A 23 -14.10 9.02 33.00
C GLU A 23 -14.21 10.50 32.62
N LEU A 24 -13.86 10.86 31.38
CA LEU A 24 -14.00 12.23 30.87
C LEU A 24 -15.44 12.75 30.92
N ARG A 25 -16.43 11.87 30.66
CA ARG A 25 -17.86 12.22 30.80
C ARG A 25 -18.29 12.44 32.26
N GLY A 26 -17.64 11.78 33.22
CA GLY A 26 -17.92 11.95 34.64
C GLY A 26 -17.35 13.25 35.22
N GLU A 27 -16.34 13.83 34.57
CA GLU A 27 -15.68 15.07 34.98
C GLU A 27 -16.29 16.33 34.32
N GLU A 28 -16.95 16.21 33.17
CA GLU A 28 -17.60 17.32 32.46
C GLU A 28 -19.13 17.36 32.69
N ASP A 29 -19.65 18.44 33.28
CA ASP A 29 -21.10 18.73 33.43
C ASP A 29 -21.80 19.10 32.10
N ALA A 30 -21.11 19.01 30.95
CA ALA A 30 -21.63 19.36 29.64
C ALA A 30 -21.68 18.12 28.73
N PRO A 31 -22.74 17.93 27.91
CA PRO A 31 -22.74 16.93 26.86
C PRO A 31 -21.73 17.36 25.78
N GLY A 32 -20.47 16.98 25.97
CA GLY A 32 -19.36 17.36 25.11
C GLY A 32 -19.52 16.73 23.73
N ALA A 33 -19.82 17.54 22.72
CA ALA A 33 -19.89 17.10 21.32
C ALA A 33 -18.63 16.34 20.87
N GLY A 34 -17.47 16.68 21.42
CA GLY A 34 -16.21 15.96 21.20
C GLY A 34 -16.21 14.53 21.76
N LEU A 35 -16.79 14.29 22.94
CA LEU A 35 -16.88 12.95 23.55
C LEU A 35 -17.82 12.01 22.79
N ALA A 36 -18.81 12.57 22.08
CA ALA A 36 -19.67 11.79 21.20
C ALA A 36 -18.94 11.36 19.92
N VAL A 37 -18.16 12.26 19.32
CA VAL A 37 -17.28 11.94 18.17
C VAL A 37 -16.22 10.91 18.56
N LEU A 38 -15.59 11.05 19.73
CA LEU A 38 -14.64 10.07 20.25
C LEU A 38 -15.29 8.69 20.46
N GLY A 39 -16.54 8.65 20.93
CA GLY A 39 -17.30 7.41 21.01
C GLY A 39 -17.47 6.72 19.65
N GLN A 40 -17.90 7.47 18.63
CA GLN A 40 -18.01 6.95 17.26
C GLN A 40 -16.67 6.48 16.69
N LEU A 41 -15.58 7.17 17.04
CA LEU A 41 -14.23 6.78 16.61
C LEU A 41 -13.78 5.46 17.25
N VAL A 42 -14.11 5.24 18.53
CA VAL A 42 -13.84 3.96 19.21
C VAL A 42 -14.69 2.83 18.61
N ASP A 43 -15.96 3.09 18.31
CA ASP A 43 -16.84 2.09 17.66
C ASP A 43 -16.29 1.70 16.28
N PHE A 44 -15.80 2.68 15.51
CA PHE A 44 -15.14 2.43 14.23
C PHE A 44 -13.85 1.61 14.40
N ALA A 45 -13.00 1.97 15.37
CA ALA A 45 -11.77 1.24 15.65
C ALA A 45 -12.03 -0.20 16.11
N GLU A 46 -13.09 -0.44 16.89
CA GLU A 46 -13.50 -1.78 17.30
C GLU A 46 -13.95 -2.62 16.11
N CYS A 47 -14.86 -2.08 15.29
CA CYS A 47 -15.40 -2.76 14.11
C CYS A 47 -14.31 -3.17 13.12
N ARG A 48 -13.26 -2.33 12.99
CA ARG A 48 -12.21 -2.48 11.99
C ARG A 48 -10.91 -3.11 12.52
N GLY A 49 -10.83 -3.43 13.81
CA GLY A 49 -9.59 -3.96 14.38
C GLY A 49 -8.44 -2.94 14.42
N LEU A 50 -8.77 -1.65 14.51
CA LEU A 50 -7.80 -0.54 14.49
C LEU A 50 -7.35 -0.16 15.88
N TYR A 51 -6.18 0.47 15.97
CA TYR A 51 -5.58 0.90 17.22
C TYR A 51 -5.33 2.40 17.23
N PHE A 52 -5.71 3.07 18.31
CA PHE A 52 -5.30 4.46 18.53
C PHE A 52 -3.78 4.60 18.60
N ALA A 53 -3.23 5.44 17.73
CA ALA A 53 -1.80 5.64 17.61
C ALA A 53 -1.34 6.84 18.45
N GLY A 54 -1.10 6.61 19.74
CA GLY A 54 -0.72 7.64 20.70
C GLY A 54 0.62 8.32 20.36
N GLY A 55 0.58 9.40 19.58
CA GLY A 55 1.76 10.20 19.24
C GLY A 55 2.59 9.67 18.05
N ALA A 56 2.05 8.72 17.28
CA ALA A 56 2.69 8.27 16.06
C ALA A 56 2.50 9.31 14.94
N GLU A 57 3.53 9.45 14.11
CA GLU A 57 3.53 10.31 12.94
C GLU A 57 3.89 9.50 11.69
N ALA A 58 3.16 9.72 10.60
CA ALA A 58 3.48 9.19 9.30
C ALA A 58 4.39 10.18 8.56
N ASN A 59 5.53 9.71 8.04
CA ASN A 59 6.30 10.49 7.08
C ASN A 59 5.59 10.45 5.72
N LEU A 60 5.21 11.62 5.20
CA LEU A 60 4.53 11.75 3.91
C LEU A 60 5.55 11.81 2.77
N TRP A 61 6.38 10.78 2.62
CA TRP A 61 7.38 10.66 1.55
C TRP A 61 8.31 11.89 1.39
N GLY A 62 8.67 12.52 2.50
CA GLY A 62 9.51 13.72 2.52
C GLY A 62 8.79 15.06 2.37
N PHE A 63 7.45 15.06 2.21
CA PHE A 63 6.64 16.29 2.12
C PHE A 63 6.15 16.82 3.47
N GLY A 64 6.52 16.15 4.57
CA GLY A 64 6.12 16.51 5.93
C GLY A 64 5.82 15.29 6.77
N THR A 65 5.28 15.53 7.95
CA THR A 65 4.70 14.49 8.80
C THR A 65 3.25 14.83 9.11
N ALA A 66 2.42 13.78 9.21
CA ALA A 66 1.05 13.91 9.67
C ALA A 66 0.82 13.00 10.87
N ARG A 67 0.04 13.48 11.83
CA ARG A 67 -0.29 12.71 13.02
C ARG A 67 -1.23 11.58 12.67
N ILE A 68 -0.88 10.38 13.10
CA ILE A 68 -1.75 9.21 12.96
C ILE A 68 -2.80 9.24 14.08
N VAL A 69 -4.06 9.02 13.71
CA VAL A 69 -5.20 8.90 14.62
C VAL A 69 -5.45 7.43 14.94
N LEU A 70 -5.58 6.60 13.91
CA LEU A 70 -5.75 5.15 14.02
C LEU A 70 -4.72 4.43 13.14
N ASP A 71 -4.25 3.30 13.60
CA ASP A 71 -3.23 2.49 12.97
C ASP A 71 -3.75 1.08 12.70
N GLU A 72 -3.34 0.53 11.57
CA GLU A 72 -3.71 -0.80 11.12
C GLU A 72 -2.55 -1.77 11.36
N PRO A 73 -2.81 -2.92 11.99
CA PRO A 73 -1.80 -3.96 12.21
C PRO A 73 -1.07 -4.43 10.93
N GLY A 74 -1.69 -4.21 9.75
CA GLY A 74 -1.15 -4.54 8.43
C GLY A 74 -0.36 -3.43 7.74
N GLY A 75 -0.13 -2.28 8.39
CA GLY A 75 0.69 -1.18 7.85
C GLY A 75 -0.09 -0.02 7.21
N GLY A 76 -1.42 -0.01 7.30
CA GLY A 76 -2.27 1.14 6.97
C GLY A 76 -2.43 2.09 8.15
N PHE A 77 -2.90 3.31 7.90
CA PHE A 77 -3.17 4.28 8.96
C PHE A 77 -4.21 5.32 8.53
N TRP A 78 -4.81 5.97 9.52
CA TRP A 78 -5.83 7.00 9.39
C TRP A 78 -5.34 8.30 10.01
N MET A 79 -5.59 9.42 9.32
CA MET A 79 -5.20 10.76 9.77
C MET A 79 -6.30 11.78 9.52
N ARG A 80 -6.14 12.98 10.07
CA ARG A 80 -7.09 14.08 9.83
C ARG A 80 -6.85 14.70 8.47
N LEU A 81 -7.94 14.96 7.75
CA LEU A 81 -7.90 15.54 6.40
C LEU A 81 -7.08 16.84 6.34
N PHE A 82 -7.27 17.74 7.30
CA PHE A 82 -6.65 19.08 7.24
C PHE A 82 -5.16 19.09 7.62
N ASP A 83 -4.64 18.00 8.20
CA ASP A 83 -3.19 17.85 8.40
C ASP A 83 -2.46 17.69 7.06
N LEU A 84 -3.19 17.49 5.96
CA LEU A 84 -2.66 17.33 4.61
C LEU A 84 -2.61 18.62 3.79
N ALA A 85 -3.14 19.74 4.30
CA ALA A 85 -3.28 20.97 3.51
C ALA A 85 -1.94 21.46 2.95
N GLU A 86 -0.95 21.64 3.84
CA GLU A 86 0.39 22.06 3.47
C GLU A 86 1.12 21.00 2.63
N PRO A 87 1.21 19.72 3.04
CA PRO A 87 1.89 18.69 2.24
C PRO A 87 1.29 18.46 0.85
N ALA A 88 -0.03 18.55 0.70
CA ALA A 88 -0.70 18.39 -0.59
C ALA A 88 -0.71 19.67 -1.44
N GLY A 89 -0.31 20.83 -0.88
CA GLY A 89 -0.39 22.12 -1.56
C GLY A 89 -1.82 22.57 -1.87
N LEU A 90 -2.79 22.18 -1.03
CA LEU A 90 -4.21 22.48 -1.21
C LEU A 90 -4.74 23.30 -0.04
N THR A 91 -5.72 24.16 -0.32
CA THR A 91 -6.48 24.83 0.75
C THR A 91 -7.44 23.86 1.43
N ASP A 92 -7.83 24.14 2.68
CA ASP A 92 -8.85 23.37 3.40
C ASP A 92 -10.15 23.21 2.62
N GLU A 93 -10.56 24.24 1.87
CA GLU A 93 -11.76 24.18 1.04
C GLU A 93 -11.60 23.18 -0.12
N GLN A 94 -10.44 23.17 -0.78
CA GLN A 94 -10.14 22.22 -1.85
C GLN A 94 -10.08 20.79 -1.31
N LEU A 95 -9.39 20.56 -0.19
CA LEU A 95 -9.36 19.25 0.48
C LEU A 95 -10.76 18.77 0.83
N TYR A 96 -11.59 19.64 1.39
CA TYR A 96 -12.96 19.29 1.75
C TYR A 96 -13.79 18.90 0.51
N ARG A 97 -13.58 19.55 -0.64
CA ARG A 97 -14.25 19.17 -1.89
C ARG A 97 -13.79 17.79 -2.39
N VAL A 98 -12.48 17.50 -2.37
CA VAL A 98 -11.97 16.16 -2.73
C VAL A 98 -12.58 15.10 -1.80
N PHE A 99 -12.58 15.37 -0.50
CA PHE A 99 -13.14 14.48 0.51
C PHE A 99 -14.62 14.16 0.24
N LEU A 100 -15.44 15.18 -0.05
CA LEU A 100 -16.87 14.97 -0.32
C LEU A 100 -17.10 14.15 -1.59
N ALA A 101 -16.26 14.35 -2.61
CA ALA A 101 -16.36 13.59 -3.84
C ALA A 101 -15.97 12.11 -3.64
N GLU A 102 -14.93 11.84 -2.85
CA GLU A 102 -14.55 10.47 -2.47
C GLU A 102 -15.61 9.81 -1.58
N LEU A 103 -16.21 10.56 -0.64
CA LEU A 103 -17.30 10.06 0.19
C LEU A 103 -18.51 9.65 -0.67
N ALA A 104 -18.86 10.45 -1.68
CA ALA A 104 -19.94 10.13 -2.60
C ALA A 104 -19.63 8.90 -3.45
N ASP A 105 -18.39 8.78 -3.95
CA ASP A 105 -17.94 7.62 -4.72
C ASP A 105 -17.93 6.32 -3.89
N GLN A 106 -17.48 6.39 -2.63
CA GLN A 106 -17.54 5.25 -1.71
C GLN A 106 -18.99 4.78 -1.47
N GLN A 107 -19.92 5.71 -1.26
CA GLN A 107 -21.34 5.42 -1.07
C GLN A 107 -21.96 4.79 -2.31
N GLU A 108 -21.66 5.32 -3.50
CA GLU A 108 -22.14 4.76 -4.77
C GLU A 108 -21.62 3.33 -5.00
N GLN A 109 -20.37 3.06 -4.62
CA GLN A 109 -19.72 1.76 -4.78
C GLN A 109 -20.00 0.79 -3.62
N GLY A 110 -20.74 1.20 -2.58
CA GLY A 110 -21.01 0.38 -1.40
C GLY A 110 -19.76 0.02 -0.59
N ARG A 111 -18.71 0.86 -0.62
CA ARG A 111 -17.42 0.61 0.06
C ARG A 111 -17.39 1.06 1.52
N ASP A 112 -18.49 1.61 2.03
CA ASP A 112 -18.58 2.22 3.36
C ASP A 112 -18.21 1.26 4.49
N ASP A 113 -18.55 -0.03 4.35
CA ASP A 113 -18.45 -1.04 5.40
C ASP A 113 -17.26 -1.99 5.28
N ASP A 114 -16.63 -2.12 4.10
CA ASP A 114 -15.56 -3.11 3.89
C ASP A 114 -14.19 -2.47 3.67
N CYS A 115 -14.09 -1.40 2.88
CA CYS A 115 -12.80 -0.74 2.59
C CYS A 115 -12.97 0.78 2.39
N PRO A 116 -13.36 1.54 3.45
CA PRO A 116 -13.54 2.97 3.33
C PRO A 116 -12.19 3.67 3.21
N SER A 117 -12.11 4.64 2.31
CA SER A 117 -10.93 5.51 2.13
C SER A 117 -11.05 6.82 2.91
N VAL A 118 -12.28 7.25 3.19
CA VAL A 118 -12.60 8.40 4.04
C VAL A 118 -13.69 8.06 5.04
N LEU A 119 -13.69 8.76 6.17
CA LEU A 119 -14.67 8.63 7.24
C LEU A 119 -15.10 10.02 7.72
N TYR A 120 -16.42 10.25 7.74
CA TYR A 120 -17.03 11.47 8.28
C TYR A 120 -17.73 11.18 9.61
N LEU A 121 -17.19 11.73 10.70
CA LEU A 121 -17.81 11.67 12.01
C LEU A 121 -18.45 13.01 12.34
N LYS A 122 -19.73 13.00 12.72
CA LYS A 122 -20.47 14.19 13.13
C LYS A 122 -21.35 13.88 14.33
N ALA A 123 -21.13 14.60 15.42
CA ALA A 123 -22.00 14.51 16.60
C ALA A 123 -22.11 15.87 17.29
N HIS A 124 -23.34 16.28 17.61
CA HIS A 124 -23.64 17.48 18.42
C HIS A 124 -22.87 18.77 18.01
N GLY A 125 -22.59 18.95 16.71
CA GLY A 125 -21.87 20.12 16.19
C GLY A 125 -20.35 19.97 16.08
N ALA A 126 -19.77 18.94 16.70
CA ALA A 126 -18.39 18.52 16.42
C ALA A 126 -18.33 17.68 15.13
N ARG A 127 -17.20 17.79 14.42
CA ARG A 127 -16.90 16.99 13.23
C ARG A 127 -15.46 16.52 13.25
N ASP A 128 -15.23 15.30 12.80
CA ASP A 128 -13.89 14.81 12.45
C ASP A 128 -13.93 14.22 11.04
N LEU A 129 -12.91 14.55 10.25
CA LEU A 129 -12.77 14.14 8.86
C LEU A 129 -11.50 13.32 8.77
N LEU A 130 -11.66 12.00 8.76
CA LEU A 130 -10.54 11.07 8.73
C LEU A 130 -10.37 10.52 7.32
N VAL A 131 -9.11 10.36 6.94
CA VAL A 131 -8.73 9.79 5.65
C VAL A 131 -7.72 8.69 5.85
N HIS A 132 -7.89 7.61 5.09
CA HIS A 132 -6.99 6.48 5.07
C HIS A 132 -5.75 6.82 4.23
N HIS A 133 -4.62 6.17 4.52
CA HIS A 133 -3.36 6.39 3.82
C HIS A 133 -3.47 6.23 2.28
N ASP A 134 -4.33 5.32 1.79
CA ASP A 134 -4.59 5.16 0.36
C ASP A 134 -5.19 6.42 -0.29
N PHE A 135 -6.07 7.10 0.44
CA PHE A 135 -6.63 8.39 -0.01
C PHE A 135 -5.52 9.44 -0.07
N VAL A 136 -4.63 9.47 0.93
CA VAL A 136 -3.48 10.38 0.94
C VAL A 136 -2.61 10.14 -0.29
N MET A 137 -2.29 8.88 -0.60
CA MET A 137 -1.52 8.55 -1.81
C MET A 137 -2.22 9.05 -3.09
N ARG A 138 -3.53 8.85 -3.22
CA ARG A 138 -4.32 9.34 -4.37
C ARG A 138 -4.31 10.87 -4.47
N LEU A 139 -4.46 11.53 -3.33
CA LEU A 139 -4.47 12.98 -3.24
C LEU A 139 -3.13 13.55 -3.74
N PHE A 140 -2.01 12.99 -3.27
CA PHE A 140 -0.67 13.43 -3.69
C PHE A 140 -0.41 13.12 -5.17
N ALA A 141 -0.75 11.92 -5.62
CA ALA A 141 -0.60 11.52 -7.01
C ALA A 141 -1.40 12.39 -7.99
N THR A 142 -2.54 12.94 -7.55
CA THR A 142 -3.46 13.66 -8.43
C THR A 142 -3.28 15.18 -8.35
N HIS A 143 -3.08 15.72 -7.14
CA HIS A 143 -3.20 17.16 -6.89
C HIS A 143 -1.93 17.82 -6.36
N SER A 144 -0.95 17.06 -5.84
CA SER A 144 0.21 17.69 -5.22
C SER A 144 1.06 18.45 -6.24
N PRO A 145 1.55 19.66 -5.92
CA PRO A 145 2.55 20.33 -6.75
C PRO A 145 3.87 19.55 -6.82
N TRP A 146 4.10 18.62 -5.89
CA TRP A 146 5.28 17.76 -5.79
C TRP A 146 5.06 16.36 -6.35
N ARG A 147 4.06 16.19 -7.22
CA ARG A 147 3.66 14.88 -7.76
C ARG A 147 4.83 14.11 -8.39
N ALA A 148 5.69 14.78 -9.15
CA ALA A 148 6.83 14.12 -9.81
C ALA A 148 7.82 13.57 -8.77
N GLU A 149 8.12 14.35 -7.74
CA GLU A 149 8.95 13.95 -6.60
C GLU A 149 8.28 12.85 -5.78
N PHE A 150 6.96 12.89 -5.61
CA PHE A 150 6.20 11.85 -4.93
C PHE A 150 6.37 10.50 -5.64
N PHE A 151 6.26 10.47 -6.98
CA PHE A 151 6.50 9.24 -7.73
C PHE A 151 7.95 8.77 -7.64
N ALA A 152 8.92 9.68 -7.74
CA ALA A 152 10.33 9.33 -7.59
C ALA A 152 10.65 8.76 -6.20
N ASN A 153 10.13 9.38 -5.13
CA ASN A 153 10.33 8.93 -3.76
C ASN A 153 9.61 7.61 -3.48
N THR A 154 8.40 7.44 -4.02
CA THR A 154 7.65 6.19 -3.91
C THR A 154 8.37 5.05 -4.63
N GLN A 155 8.88 5.30 -5.84
CA GLN A 155 9.67 4.32 -6.58
C GLN A 155 10.93 3.92 -5.82
N GLU A 156 11.65 4.88 -5.24
CA GLU A 156 12.85 4.62 -4.46
C GLU A 156 12.54 3.86 -3.15
N LEU A 157 11.45 4.22 -2.46
CA LEU A 157 10.97 3.50 -1.28
C LEU A 157 10.61 2.05 -1.61
N MET A 158 9.85 1.83 -2.68
CA MET A 158 9.49 0.48 -3.15
C MET A 158 10.73 -0.31 -3.55
N ARG A 159 11.69 0.31 -4.24
CA ARG A 159 12.97 -0.32 -4.59
C ARG A 159 13.74 -0.74 -3.34
N HIS A 160 13.84 0.12 -2.33
CA HIS A 160 14.48 -0.20 -1.06
C HIS A 160 13.75 -1.30 -0.30
N ALA A 161 12.41 -1.27 -0.26
CA ALA A 161 11.60 -2.29 0.37
C ALA A 161 11.78 -3.65 -0.32
N MET A 162 11.82 -3.68 -1.66
CA MET A 162 12.09 -4.88 -2.44
C MET A 162 13.49 -5.45 -2.19
N ILE A 163 14.52 -4.59 -2.13
CA ILE A 163 15.90 -5.00 -1.83
C ILE A 163 15.99 -5.57 -0.42
N ARG A 164 15.41 -4.88 0.58
CA ARG A 164 15.55 -5.28 1.99
C ARG A 164 14.68 -6.46 2.39
N SER A 165 13.53 -6.66 1.75
CA SER A 165 12.68 -7.83 1.98
C SER A 165 13.24 -9.11 1.36
N GLY A 166 14.28 -9.01 0.52
CA GLY A 166 14.77 -10.12 -0.30
C GLY A 166 13.77 -10.53 -1.39
N LEU A 167 12.65 -9.82 -1.57
CA LEU A 167 11.65 -10.13 -2.59
C LEU A 167 12.20 -9.93 -4.00
N GLY A 168 13.08 -8.95 -4.19
CA GLY A 168 13.82 -8.79 -5.45
C GLY A 168 14.68 -10.01 -5.78
N ASP A 169 15.38 -10.54 -4.77
CA ASP A 169 16.19 -11.76 -4.88
C ASP A 169 15.32 -13.02 -4.98
N ALA A 170 14.11 -13.04 -4.42
CA ALA A 170 13.20 -14.18 -4.51
C ALA A 170 12.48 -14.26 -5.86
N LEU A 171 12.01 -13.12 -6.41
CA LEU A 171 11.23 -13.07 -7.65
C LEU A 171 12.09 -13.22 -8.91
N PHE A 172 13.32 -12.69 -8.89
CA PHE A 172 14.24 -12.81 -10.02
C PHE A 172 15.36 -13.82 -9.78
N GLY A 173 15.28 -14.49 -8.63
CA GLY A 173 16.30 -15.36 -8.09
C GLY A 173 17.54 -14.58 -7.70
N SER A 174 18.11 -14.94 -6.56
CA SER A 174 19.52 -14.79 -6.25
C SER A 174 20.30 -15.65 -7.25
N SER A 175 20.27 -15.25 -8.52
CA SER A 175 21.06 -15.85 -9.57
C SER A 175 22.50 -15.55 -9.20
N PRO A 176 23.31 -16.55 -8.81
CA PRO A 176 24.70 -16.33 -8.46
C PRO A 176 25.51 -15.75 -9.64
N THR A 177 24.95 -15.81 -10.85
CA THR A 177 25.53 -15.26 -12.08
C THR A 177 25.03 -13.84 -12.42
N GLY A 178 23.95 -13.36 -11.81
CA GLY A 178 23.30 -12.08 -12.16
C GLY A 178 22.46 -12.10 -13.44
N PHE A 179 22.27 -13.28 -14.05
CA PHE A 179 21.50 -13.48 -15.27
C PHE A 179 20.24 -14.31 -15.01
N THR A 180 19.22 -14.04 -15.82
CA THR A 180 17.92 -14.73 -15.82
C THR A 180 17.62 -15.14 -17.25
N VAL A 181 17.07 -16.33 -17.41
CA VAL A 181 16.56 -16.81 -18.69
C VAL A 181 15.06 -16.57 -18.75
N VAL A 182 14.59 -16.02 -19.87
CA VAL A 182 13.17 -15.95 -20.20
C VAL A 182 12.89 -17.00 -21.26
N ALA A 183 12.16 -18.04 -20.87
CA ALA A 183 11.67 -19.07 -21.78
C ALA A 183 10.26 -18.71 -22.26
N THR A 184 9.99 -18.89 -23.55
CA THR A 184 8.62 -18.84 -24.07
C THR A 184 8.11 -20.26 -24.23
N LEU A 185 7.19 -20.66 -23.37
CA LEU A 185 6.53 -21.96 -23.39
C LEU A 185 5.18 -21.84 -24.11
N ARG A 186 4.68 -22.94 -24.66
CA ARG A 186 3.31 -23.03 -25.15
C ARG A 186 2.48 -23.89 -24.19
N THR A 187 1.30 -23.43 -23.82
CA THR A 187 0.34 -24.25 -23.08
C THR A 187 -0.27 -25.33 -23.98
N ASP A 188 -1.00 -26.28 -23.39
CA ASP A 188 -1.75 -27.30 -24.13
C ASP A 188 -2.78 -26.70 -25.11
N ASP A 189 -3.23 -25.45 -24.85
CA ASP A 189 -4.13 -24.66 -25.69
C ASP A 189 -3.38 -23.75 -26.69
N ASP A 190 -2.09 -24.00 -26.92
CA ASP A 190 -1.19 -23.25 -27.83
C ASP A 190 -0.98 -21.77 -27.47
N GLN A 191 -1.27 -21.36 -26.22
CA GLN A 191 -1.03 -19.99 -25.76
C GLN A 191 0.42 -19.81 -25.31
N PRO A 192 1.10 -18.72 -25.72
CA PRO A 192 2.46 -18.44 -25.26
C PRO A 192 2.46 -17.97 -23.81
N VAL A 193 3.26 -18.61 -22.97
CA VAL A 193 3.53 -18.22 -21.58
C VAL A 193 5.03 -17.92 -21.44
N LYS A 194 5.35 -16.74 -20.92
CA LYS A 194 6.73 -16.36 -20.61
C LYS A 194 7.05 -16.76 -19.18
N LEU A 195 8.15 -17.47 -19.01
CA LEU A 195 8.59 -17.94 -17.71
C LEU A 195 10.04 -17.50 -17.45
N SER A 196 10.25 -16.81 -16.33
CA SER A 196 11.53 -16.25 -15.90
C SER A 196 12.19 -17.20 -14.91
N MET A 197 13.41 -17.66 -15.22
CA MET A 197 14.17 -18.59 -14.37
C MET A 197 15.58 -18.05 -14.10
N PRO A 198 16.05 -18.05 -12.84
CA PRO A 198 17.41 -17.63 -12.53
C PRO A 198 18.45 -18.62 -13.06
N VAL A 199 19.56 -18.10 -13.62
CA VAL A 199 20.70 -18.90 -14.07
C VAL A 199 21.60 -19.25 -12.89
N LEU A 200 21.69 -20.53 -12.58
CA LEU A 200 22.51 -21.05 -11.48
C LEU A 200 23.98 -21.18 -11.88
N GLU A 201 24.26 -21.62 -13.11
CA GLU A 201 25.60 -21.67 -13.69
C GLU A 201 25.53 -21.73 -15.22
N PHE A 202 26.66 -21.50 -15.88
CA PHE A 202 26.82 -21.78 -17.31
C PHE A 202 27.60 -23.09 -17.47
N ASP A 203 27.04 -24.05 -18.22
CA ASP A 203 27.75 -25.27 -18.63
C ASP A 203 28.95 -24.89 -19.55
N PRO A 204 30.08 -25.62 -19.52
CA PRO A 204 31.21 -25.44 -20.46
C PRO A 204 30.83 -25.30 -21.95
N ASP A 205 29.68 -25.81 -22.37
CA ASP A 205 29.17 -25.66 -23.75
C ASP A 205 28.24 -24.43 -23.97
N ASN A 206 28.21 -23.47 -23.04
CA ASN A 206 27.39 -22.24 -23.02
C ASN A 206 25.88 -22.45 -22.85
N VAL A 207 25.44 -23.60 -22.36
CA VAL A 207 24.02 -23.84 -22.03
C VAL A 207 23.76 -23.36 -20.60
N PRO A 208 22.83 -22.41 -20.38
CA PRO A 208 22.45 -22.00 -19.02
C PRO A 208 21.77 -23.15 -18.27
N ILE A 209 22.23 -23.41 -17.04
CA ILE A 209 21.57 -24.30 -16.09
C ILE A 209 20.70 -23.43 -15.18
N VAL A 210 19.40 -23.67 -15.19
CA VAL A 210 18.41 -22.85 -14.47
C VAL A 210 17.76 -23.62 -13.32
N ALA A 211 17.19 -22.89 -12.37
CA ALA A 211 16.32 -23.48 -11.35
C ALA A 211 14.96 -23.87 -11.95
N ALA A 212 14.46 -25.08 -11.65
CA ALA A 212 13.13 -25.50 -12.05
C ALA A 212 12.05 -24.54 -11.50
N PRO A 213 11.02 -24.20 -12.29
CA PRO A 213 10.14 -23.07 -11.98
C PRO A 213 9.16 -23.26 -10.83
N PHE A 214 9.03 -24.47 -10.24
CA PHE A 214 8.00 -24.74 -9.23
C PHE A 214 8.35 -25.81 -8.19
N ASP A 215 9.63 -26.05 -7.85
CA ASP A 215 9.97 -27.07 -6.84
C ASP A 215 10.63 -26.52 -5.58
N ASP A 216 10.16 -27.07 -4.46
CA ASP A 216 10.41 -26.61 -3.10
C ASP A 216 11.85 -26.92 -2.66
N ALA A 217 12.59 -25.87 -2.32
CA ALA A 217 13.78 -25.86 -1.45
C ALA A 217 15.03 -26.73 -1.79
N GLU A 218 14.98 -27.68 -2.74
CA GLU A 218 16.15 -28.48 -3.19
C GLU A 218 16.37 -28.44 -4.73
N GLY A 219 15.76 -27.44 -5.38
CA GLY A 219 15.88 -27.03 -6.80
C GLY A 219 16.58 -27.99 -7.76
N GLU A 220 15.79 -28.78 -8.48
CA GLU A 220 16.29 -29.58 -9.62
C GLU A 220 16.99 -28.65 -10.64
N ARG A 221 18.22 -29.02 -11.03
CA ARG A 221 19.07 -28.26 -11.95
C ARG A 221 18.82 -28.77 -13.36
N ILE A 222 18.20 -27.95 -14.20
CA ILE A 222 17.78 -28.38 -15.53
C ILE A 222 18.51 -27.52 -16.58
N PRO A 223 19.15 -28.11 -17.60
CA PRO A 223 19.62 -27.35 -18.75
C PRO A 223 18.41 -26.78 -19.50
N ILE A 224 18.43 -25.49 -19.81
CA ILE A 224 17.26 -24.79 -20.38
C ILE A 224 16.71 -25.42 -21.68
N THR A 225 17.56 -26.11 -22.44
CA THR A 225 17.21 -26.83 -23.67
C THR A 225 16.16 -27.93 -23.47
N HIS A 226 15.92 -28.37 -22.23
CA HIS A 226 14.89 -29.36 -21.91
C HIS A 226 13.50 -28.76 -21.69
N LEU A 227 13.37 -27.44 -21.60
CA LEU A 227 12.14 -26.77 -21.17
C LEU A 227 11.43 -25.99 -22.27
N ALA A 228 12.13 -25.45 -23.29
CA ALA A 228 11.54 -24.49 -24.22
C ALA A 228 12.00 -24.62 -25.68
N ASP A 229 11.13 -24.20 -26.60
CA ASP A 229 11.42 -24.10 -28.05
C ASP A 229 12.30 -22.89 -28.39
N THR A 230 12.18 -21.80 -27.61
CA THR A 230 13.01 -20.59 -27.69
C THR A 230 13.29 -19.99 -26.31
N TRP A 231 14.52 -19.53 -26.09
CA TRP A 231 14.94 -18.88 -24.84
C TRP A 231 15.90 -17.72 -25.11
N GLU A 232 15.85 -16.72 -24.25
CA GLU A 232 16.75 -15.56 -24.26
C GLU A 232 17.38 -15.37 -22.86
N VAL A 233 18.66 -15.02 -22.82
CA VAL A 233 19.37 -14.68 -21.57
C VAL A 233 19.39 -13.17 -21.43
N HIS A 234 18.93 -12.69 -20.29
CA HIS A 234 18.90 -11.28 -19.96
C HIS A 234 19.58 -11.05 -18.62
N ARG A 235 19.99 -9.81 -18.34
CA ARG A 235 20.33 -9.45 -16.97
C ARG A 235 19.05 -9.49 -16.14
N ALA A 236 19.12 -10.03 -14.93
CA ALA A 236 17.96 -10.12 -14.04
C ALA A 236 17.26 -8.76 -13.83
N THR A 237 18.06 -7.68 -13.79
CA THR A 237 17.58 -6.30 -13.68
C THR A 237 16.79 -5.81 -14.90
N ASP A 238 17.12 -6.28 -16.09
CA ASP A 238 16.46 -5.89 -17.33
C ASP A 238 15.14 -6.65 -17.49
N VAL A 239 15.08 -7.92 -17.08
CA VAL A 239 13.85 -8.73 -17.05
C VAL A 239 12.84 -8.19 -16.04
N ALA A 240 13.31 -7.77 -14.85
CA ALA A 240 12.45 -7.12 -13.87
C ALA A 240 11.80 -5.86 -14.45
N ARG A 241 12.54 -5.09 -15.26
CA ARG A 241 12.01 -3.94 -16.00
C ARG A 241 11.03 -4.35 -17.10
N ASP A 242 11.21 -5.49 -17.76
CA ASP A 242 10.29 -5.94 -18.82
C ASP A 242 9.00 -6.60 -18.29
N PHE A 243 9.06 -7.33 -17.16
CA PHE A 243 7.89 -7.98 -16.54
C PHE A 243 6.99 -6.99 -15.79
N PHE A 244 7.58 -6.01 -15.10
CA PHE A 244 6.82 -4.93 -14.48
C PHE A 244 6.57 -3.74 -15.42
N GLY A 245 7.09 -3.84 -16.65
CA GLY A 245 6.94 -2.89 -17.76
C GLY A 245 7.96 -1.74 -17.74
N PRO A 246 8.30 -1.16 -18.92
CA PRO A 246 8.84 0.20 -18.95
C PRO A 246 7.80 1.14 -18.32
N THR A 247 8.22 2.34 -17.88
CA THR A 247 7.32 3.40 -17.38
C THR A 247 6.00 3.32 -18.12
N THR A 248 5.00 2.74 -17.46
CA THR A 248 3.62 2.99 -17.86
C THR A 248 3.57 4.50 -17.88
N ASP A 249 3.14 5.11 -19.01
CA ASP A 249 2.94 6.55 -19.07
C ASP A 249 2.41 6.97 -17.70
N GLU A 250 3.14 7.83 -16.99
CA GLU A 250 2.83 8.16 -15.61
C GLU A 250 1.36 8.54 -15.52
N ALA A 251 0.82 9.18 -16.56
CA ALA A 251 -0.60 9.48 -16.69
C ALA A 251 -1.48 8.22 -16.75
N GLU A 252 -1.14 7.19 -17.50
CA GLU A 252 -1.90 5.93 -17.59
C GLU A 252 -1.77 5.05 -16.34
N ALA A 253 -0.58 4.97 -15.72
CA ALA A 253 -0.39 4.26 -14.45
C ALA A 253 -1.15 4.97 -13.32
N THR A 254 -1.07 6.30 -13.27
CA THR A 254 -1.85 7.12 -12.32
C THR A 254 -3.34 6.96 -12.56
N ARG A 255 -3.79 7.01 -13.83
CA ARG A 255 -5.21 6.86 -14.18
C ARG A 255 -5.77 5.48 -13.85
N ARG A 256 -4.95 4.42 -13.94
CA ARG A 256 -5.33 3.04 -13.62
C ARG A 256 -5.27 2.73 -12.13
N ALA A 257 -4.25 3.22 -11.42
CA ALA A 257 -4.09 2.98 -9.98
C ALA A 257 -5.01 3.86 -9.11
N PHE A 258 -5.41 5.04 -9.61
CA PHE A 258 -6.01 6.09 -8.78
C PHE A 258 -7.21 6.76 -9.46
N ARG A 259 -8.23 5.98 -9.86
CA ARG A 259 -9.53 6.52 -10.26
C ARG A 259 -10.15 7.31 -9.10
N GLY A 260 -9.87 8.60 -9.06
CA GLY A 260 -10.45 9.58 -8.15
C GLY A 260 -10.82 10.85 -8.92
N PRO A 261 -11.72 11.68 -8.36
CA PRO A 261 -12.21 12.88 -9.02
C PRO A 261 -11.09 13.92 -9.20
N VAL A 262 -10.81 14.29 -10.46
CA VAL A 262 -9.88 15.38 -10.79
C VAL A 262 -10.60 16.72 -10.55
N ILE A 263 -10.01 17.60 -9.75
CA ILE A 263 -10.50 18.98 -9.60
C ILE A 263 -9.97 19.78 -10.79
N ALA A 264 -10.90 20.34 -11.58
CA ALA A 264 -10.63 21.27 -12.67
C ALA A 264 -10.59 22.73 -12.18
#